data_AF-A0A645F9N6-F1
#
_entry.id   AF-A0A645F9N6-F1
#
_cell.length_a   1.000
_cell.length_b   1.000
_cell.length_c   1.000
_cell.angle_alpha   90.00
_cell.angle_beta   90.00
_cell.angle_gamma   90.00
#
_symmetry.space_group_name_H-M   'P 1'
#
loop_
_entity.id
_entity.type
_entity.pdbx_description
1 polymer ?
#
loop_
_entity_poly.entity_id
_entity_poly.type
_entity_poly.pdbx_seq_one_letter_code
_entity_poly.pdbx_strand_id
1 'polypeptide(L)'
;METYKYKDLPITPAIIEVLIIELFNGQTLKRDDIVKIILEHHISNGGLRPEAKDFPRSVKKALSNMQKKGDTINKSYGFWEIHKNEAPIQTKENTIKETPIDQIPTHNIYGKGDNAIYFYYLPSYKTLAQVQGKNTWRCKIGRTDRDPLSRILSQSSTALPEIPIVEFIVKTENASILETMIHSILTIRNKHIKDSPGIEWFDTNPEEVLDIIKYARKDII
;
A
#
# COMPACT_ATOMS: atom_id res chain seq x y z
N MET A 1 -4.92 30.73 -24.12
CA MET A 1 -5.41 29.40 -23.74
C MET A 1 -4.78 28.41 -24.69
N GLU A 2 -3.76 27.67 -24.25
CA GLU A 2 -3.18 26.63 -25.10
C GLU A 2 -4.23 25.58 -25.39
N THR A 3 -4.44 25.29 -26.67
CA THR A 3 -5.39 24.28 -27.12
C THR A 3 -4.86 22.90 -26.70
N TYR A 4 -5.67 22.13 -25.99
CA TYR A 4 -5.31 20.77 -25.59
C TYR A 4 -4.90 19.94 -26.81
N LYS A 5 -3.65 19.47 -26.82
CA LYS A 5 -3.00 18.84 -27.98
C LYS A 5 -3.72 17.58 -28.49
N TYR A 6 -4.49 16.91 -27.63
CA TYR A 6 -5.17 15.65 -27.93
C TYR A 6 -6.70 15.79 -27.97
N LYS A 7 -7.20 16.99 -28.23
CA LYS A 7 -8.63 17.24 -28.41
C LYS A 7 -9.18 16.38 -29.55
N ASP A 8 -10.38 15.83 -29.36
CA ASP A 8 -11.12 15.01 -30.33
C ASP A 8 -10.41 13.72 -30.77
N LEU A 9 -9.36 13.29 -30.05
CA LEU A 9 -8.65 12.02 -30.29
C LEU A 9 -8.94 11.01 -29.17
N PRO A 10 -9.00 9.70 -29.47
CA PRO A 10 -9.10 8.66 -28.45
C PRO A 10 -7.79 8.53 -27.68
N ILE A 11 -7.89 8.24 -26.38
CA ILE A 11 -6.71 8.02 -25.55
C ILE A 11 -5.97 6.73 -25.94
N THR A 12 -4.70 6.87 -26.29
CA THR A 12 -3.81 5.76 -26.66
C THR A 12 -2.66 5.61 -25.65
N PRO A 13 -1.98 4.45 -25.59
CA PRO A 13 -0.79 4.29 -24.73
C PRO A 13 0.27 5.39 -24.94
N ALA A 14 0.50 5.83 -26.18
CA ALA A 14 1.45 6.90 -26.46
C ALA A 14 1.02 8.26 -25.86
N ILE A 15 -0.28 8.59 -25.94
CA ILE A 15 -0.84 9.79 -25.31
C ILE A 15 -0.73 9.67 -23.78
N ILE A 16 -1.02 8.49 -23.22
CA ILE A 16 -0.90 8.23 -21.78
C ILE A 16 0.54 8.46 -21.30
N GLU A 17 1.57 7.99 -22.04
CA GLU A 17 2.97 8.23 -21.67
C GLU A 17 3.29 9.73 -21.54
N VAL A 18 2.77 10.56 -22.46
CA VAL A 18 2.96 12.02 -22.42
C VAL A 18 2.22 12.62 -21.22
N LEU A 19 0.95 12.27 -21.02
CA LEU A 19 0.14 12.76 -19.91
C LEU A 19 0.69 12.33 -18.54
N ILE A 20 1.30 11.15 -18.43
CA ILE A 20 1.95 10.69 -17.19
C ILE A 20 3.08 11.66 -16.81
N ILE A 21 3.93 12.03 -17.76
CA ILE A 21 5.00 12.99 -17.51
C ILE A 21 4.41 14.38 -17.21
N GLU A 22 3.47 14.84 -18.02
CA GLU A 22 2.85 16.16 -17.85
C GLU A 22 2.11 16.30 -16.52
N LEU A 23 1.55 15.24 -15.95
CA LEU A 23 0.75 15.35 -14.72
C LEU A 23 1.50 14.94 -13.46
N PHE A 24 2.51 14.07 -13.59
CA PHE A 24 3.05 13.34 -12.44
C PHE A 24 4.59 13.25 -12.42
N ASN A 25 5.31 13.99 -13.28
CA ASN A 25 6.77 14.00 -13.22
C ASN A 25 7.28 14.41 -11.82
N GLY A 26 8.12 13.57 -11.22
CA GLY A 26 8.63 13.71 -9.85
C GLY A 26 7.73 13.08 -8.77
N GLN A 27 6.62 12.45 -9.13
CA GLN A 27 5.68 11.85 -8.17
C GLN A 27 5.77 10.31 -8.17
N THR A 28 5.35 9.72 -7.04
CA THR A 28 5.13 8.27 -6.91
C THR A 28 3.65 8.02 -6.64
N LEU A 29 2.97 7.33 -7.56
CA LEU A 29 1.52 7.14 -7.51
C LEU A 29 1.13 5.68 -7.78
N LYS A 30 -0.01 5.25 -7.25
CA LYS A 30 -0.58 3.95 -7.59
C LYS A 30 -1.17 3.99 -9.00
N ARG A 31 -1.04 2.89 -9.74
CA ARG A 31 -1.50 2.75 -11.12
C ARG A 31 -2.98 3.09 -11.23
N ASP A 32 -3.79 2.67 -10.27
CA ASP A 32 -5.24 2.89 -10.32
C ASP A 32 -5.58 4.39 -10.19
N ASP A 33 -4.80 5.16 -9.43
CA ASP A 33 -4.93 6.62 -9.37
C ASP A 33 -4.46 7.27 -10.68
N ILE A 34 -3.36 6.78 -11.26
CA ILE A 34 -2.89 7.19 -12.59
C ILE A 34 -3.97 6.93 -13.64
N VAL A 35 -4.64 5.78 -13.61
CA VAL A 35 -5.76 5.45 -14.51
C VAL A 35 -6.86 6.49 -14.39
N LYS A 36 -7.31 6.76 -13.16
CA LYS A 36 -8.42 7.69 -12.90
C LYS A 36 -8.09 9.11 -13.37
N ILE A 37 -6.97 9.66 -12.90
CA ILE A 37 -6.60 11.06 -13.12
C ILE A 37 -6.34 11.33 -14.60
N ILE A 38 -5.66 10.41 -15.31
CA ILE A 38 -5.41 10.59 -16.76
C ILE A 38 -6.70 10.61 -17.54
N LEU A 39 -7.63 9.69 -17.23
CA LEU A 39 -8.89 9.60 -17.95
C LEU A 39 -9.74 10.86 -17.70
N GLU A 40 -9.84 11.29 -16.45
CA GLU A 40 -10.54 12.53 -16.08
C GLU A 40 -9.91 13.76 -16.75
N HIS A 41 -8.58 13.86 -16.74
CA HIS A 41 -7.86 14.96 -17.38
C HIS A 41 -8.07 14.97 -18.90
N HIS A 42 -7.97 13.83 -19.57
CA HIS A 42 -8.14 13.74 -21.02
C HIS A 42 -9.56 14.11 -21.45
N ILE A 43 -10.59 13.58 -20.77
CA ILE A 43 -12.00 13.87 -21.10
C ILE A 43 -12.34 15.34 -20.80
N SER A 44 -11.92 15.86 -19.65
CA SER A 44 -12.22 17.26 -19.26
C SER A 44 -11.58 18.29 -20.19
N ASN A 45 -10.50 17.93 -20.89
CA ASN A 45 -9.84 18.77 -21.89
C ASN A 45 -10.31 18.50 -23.34
N GLY A 46 -11.39 17.72 -23.52
CA GLY A 46 -12.03 17.51 -24.83
C GLY A 46 -11.48 16.32 -25.62
N GLY A 47 -10.76 15.39 -24.99
CA GLY A 47 -10.37 14.11 -25.57
C GLY A 47 -11.50 13.07 -25.58
N LEU A 48 -11.42 12.09 -26.48
CA LEU A 48 -12.41 11.02 -26.60
C LEU A 48 -12.12 9.86 -25.64
N ARG A 49 -13.17 9.16 -25.24
CA ARG A 49 -13.04 7.96 -24.39
C ARG A 49 -12.23 6.87 -25.09
N PRO A 50 -11.53 6.01 -24.33
CA PRO A 50 -10.83 4.86 -24.90
C PRO A 50 -11.78 3.92 -25.64
N GLU A 51 -11.40 3.49 -26.84
CA GLU A 51 -12.12 2.46 -27.60
C GLU A 51 -11.93 1.06 -26.98
N ALA A 52 -10.82 0.85 -26.26
CA ALA A 52 -10.52 -0.41 -25.61
C ALA A 52 -11.43 -0.65 -24.38
N LYS A 53 -12.04 -1.84 -24.30
CA LYS A 53 -12.85 -2.28 -23.14
C LYS A 53 -12.07 -2.31 -21.81
N ASP A 54 -10.74 -2.45 -21.88
CA ASP A 54 -9.85 -2.53 -20.72
C ASP A 54 -8.82 -1.39 -20.76
N PHE A 55 -9.26 -0.19 -20.42
CA PHE A 55 -8.41 1.00 -20.32
C PHE A 55 -7.25 0.87 -19.30
N PRO A 56 -7.44 0.26 -18.11
CA PRO A 56 -6.34 0.01 -17.19
C PRO A 56 -5.16 -0.75 -17.81
N ARG A 57 -5.42 -1.66 -18.77
CA ARG A 57 -4.37 -2.36 -19.52
C ARG A 57 -3.56 -1.43 -20.42
N SER A 58 -4.17 -0.39 -21.00
CA SER A 58 -3.46 0.63 -21.78
C SER A 58 -2.51 1.46 -20.91
N VAL A 59 -2.93 1.81 -19.69
CA VAL A 59 -2.09 2.51 -18.71
C VAL A 59 -0.93 1.61 -18.25
N LYS A 60 -1.19 0.32 -17.97
CA LYS A 60 -0.14 -0.67 -17.69
C LYS A 60 0.87 -0.77 -18.83
N LYS A 61 0.41 -0.76 -20.08
CA LYS A 61 1.27 -0.83 -21.26
C LYS A 61 2.16 0.40 -21.39
N ALA A 62 1.61 1.60 -21.19
CA ALA A 62 2.35 2.85 -21.19
C ALA A 62 3.44 2.87 -20.11
N LEU A 63 3.09 2.55 -18.86
CA LEU A 63 4.05 2.50 -17.75
C LEU A 63 5.19 1.48 -17.99
N SER A 64 4.86 0.32 -18.58
CA SER A 64 5.87 -0.67 -18.97
C SER A 64 6.79 -0.17 -20.09
N ASN A 65 6.28 0.59 -21.06
CA ASN A 65 7.10 1.21 -22.09
C ASN A 65 8.02 2.28 -21.51
N MET A 66 7.51 3.12 -20.61
CA MET A 66 8.29 4.17 -19.94
C MET A 66 9.39 3.58 -19.06
N GLN A 67 9.12 2.47 -18.38
CA GLN A 67 10.13 1.77 -17.60
C GLN A 67 11.29 1.27 -18.47
N LYS A 68 11.01 0.77 -19.67
CA LYS A 68 12.06 0.38 -20.64
C LYS A 68 12.91 1.57 -21.11
N LYS A 69 12.35 2.78 -21.09
CA LYS A 69 13.04 4.03 -21.43
C LYS A 69 13.82 4.61 -20.24
N GLY A 70 13.61 4.08 -19.02
CA GLY A 70 14.19 4.62 -17.79
C GLY A 70 13.40 5.78 -17.18
N ASP A 71 12.23 6.13 -17.72
CA ASP A 71 11.40 7.27 -17.29
C ASP A 71 10.52 6.94 -16.06
N THR A 72 10.36 5.65 -15.74
CA THR A 72 9.56 5.20 -14.59
C THR A 72 10.19 4.00 -13.89
N ILE A 73 9.94 3.89 -12.58
CA ILE A 73 10.36 2.75 -11.77
C ILE A 73 9.11 2.21 -11.07
N ASN A 74 8.77 0.94 -11.32
CA ASN A 74 7.78 0.26 -10.51
C ASN A 74 8.39 -0.02 -9.14
N LYS A 75 7.97 0.76 -8.14
CA LYS A 75 8.41 0.54 -6.77
C LYS A 75 7.78 -0.74 -6.26
N SER A 76 6.46 -0.87 -6.18
CA SER A 76 5.81 -2.01 -5.48
C SER A 76 4.35 -2.14 -5.87
N TYR A 77 3.75 -3.33 -5.97
CA TYR A 77 2.29 -3.58 -6.18
C TYR A 77 1.51 -2.51 -6.97
N GLY A 78 2.08 -2.02 -8.08
CA GLY A 78 1.44 -1.00 -8.93
C GLY A 78 1.70 0.46 -8.54
N PHE A 79 2.60 0.77 -7.62
CA PHE A 79 3.15 2.10 -7.37
C PHE A 79 4.29 2.39 -8.34
N TRP A 80 4.18 3.49 -9.07
CA TRP A 80 5.12 3.91 -10.10
C TRP A 80 5.72 5.25 -9.70
N GLU A 81 7.04 5.26 -9.51
CA GLU A 81 7.83 6.48 -9.49
C GLU A 81 8.02 6.95 -10.93
N ILE A 82 7.76 8.24 -11.17
CA ILE A 82 7.81 8.84 -12.50
C ILE A 82 8.88 9.91 -12.47
N HIS A 83 9.93 9.72 -13.26
CA HIS A 83 11.05 10.65 -13.28
C HIS A 83 11.66 10.69 -14.69
N LYS A 84 11.37 11.79 -15.41
CA LYS A 84 11.98 12.05 -16.71
C LYS A 84 12.93 13.25 -16.59
N ASN A 85 14.23 12.98 -16.73
CA ASN A 85 15.34 13.91 -16.48
C ASN A 85 15.28 15.24 -17.26
N GLU A 86 14.53 15.31 -18.37
CA GLU A 86 14.45 16.48 -19.26
C GLU A 86 13.14 17.27 -19.15
N ALA A 87 12.21 16.86 -18.29
CA ALA A 87 10.91 17.52 -18.12
C ALA A 87 10.88 18.37 -16.83
N PRO A 88 10.25 19.56 -16.83
CA PRO A 88 10.09 20.35 -15.62
C PRO A 88 9.31 19.55 -14.57
N ILE A 89 9.80 19.57 -13.32
CA ILE A 89 9.14 18.96 -12.17
C ILE A 89 7.84 19.72 -11.93
N GLN A 90 6.68 19.05 -11.98
CA GLN A 90 5.42 19.70 -11.62
C GLN A 90 5.17 19.58 -10.12
N THR A 91 5.58 20.62 -9.39
CA THR A 91 5.05 20.95 -8.06
C THR A 91 3.62 21.47 -8.23
N LYS A 92 2.69 20.58 -8.56
CA LYS A 92 1.28 20.85 -8.28
C LYS A 92 1.04 20.41 -6.85
N GLU A 93 0.66 21.36 -6.01
CA GLU A 93 -0.06 21.12 -4.75
C GLU A 93 -1.37 20.38 -5.09
N ASN A 94 -1.24 19.11 -5.46
CA ASN A 94 -2.35 18.20 -5.41
C ASN A 94 -2.65 18.08 -3.93
N THR A 95 -3.81 18.58 -3.52
CA THR A 95 -4.47 18.14 -2.29
C THR A 95 -4.76 16.66 -2.47
N ILE A 96 -3.73 15.84 -2.34
CA ILE A 96 -3.84 14.49 -1.82
C ILE A 96 -4.67 14.72 -0.56
N LYS A 97 -5.84 14.10 -0.45
CA LYS A 97 -6.32 13.80 0.90
C LYS A 97 -5.28 12.86 1.46
N GLU A 98 -4.22 13.45 1.99
CA GLU A 98 -3.30 12.79 2.89
C GLU A 98 -4.24 12.14 3.90
N THR A 99 -4.28 10.82 3.92
CA THR A 99 -4.43 10.20 5.22
C THR A 99 -3.04 10.37 5.79
N PRO A 100 -2.79 11.40 6.62
CA PRO A 100 -1.46 11.67 7.11
C PRO A 100 -1.00 10.38 7.80
N ILE A 101 0.25 9.99 7.57
CA ILE A 101 0.91 8.89 8.29
C ILE A 101 0.74 9.09 9.82
N ASP A 102 0.59 10.35 10.25
CA ASP A 102 0.30 10.78 11.62
C ASP A 102 -1.05 10.31 12.20
N GLN A 103 -1.97 9.78 11.39
CA GLN A 103 -3.28 9.31 11.88
C GLN A 103 -3.29 7.84 12.32
N ILE A 104 -2.29 7.03 11.98
CA ILE A 104 -2.20 5.65 12.49
C ILE A 104 -1.36 5.67 13.77
N PRO A 105 -1.98 5.40 14.94
CA PRO A 105 -1.21 5.27 16.17
C PRO A 105 -0.28 4.06 16.04
N THR A 106 1.02 4.32 16.00
CA THR A 106 2.06 3.28 16.10
C THR A 106 2.62 3.33 17.51
N HIS A 107 2.39 2.30 18.31
CA HIS A 107 2.75 2.37 19.73
C HIS A 107 4.22 2.03 19.96
N ASN A 108 4.76 1.00 19.29
CA ASN A 108 6.13 0.53 19.55
C ASN A 108 6.89 0.09 18.29
N ILE A 109 8.20 0.36 18.24
CA ILE A 109 9.11 -0.12 17.19
C ILE A 109 10.27 -0.87 17.84
N TYR A 110 10.50 -2.11 17.43
CA TYR A 110 11.56 -3.01 17.93
C TYR A 110 12.54 -3.39 16.81
N GLY A 111 13.73 -3.86 17.19
CA GLY A 111 14.73 -4.39 16.26
C GLY A 111 15.37 -3.39 15.29
N LYS A 112 16.13 -3.93 14.33
CA LYS A 112 16.81 -3.19 13.25
C LYS A 112 16.78 -4.02 11.97
N GLY A 113 16.87 -3.35 10.82
CA GLY A 113 16.91 -3.95 9.48
C GLY A 113 15.95 -3.29 8.51
N ASP A 114 16.09 -3.66 7.24
CA ASP A 114 15.34 -3.04 6.13
C ASP A 114 13.94 -3.62 5.93
N ASN A 115 13.69 -4.83 6.45
CA ASN A 115 12.39 -5.49 6.42
C ASN A 115 11.70 -5.39 7.78
N ALA A 116 10.39 -5.63 7.82
CA ALA A 116 9.65 -5.56 9.07
C ALA A 116 8.44 -6.49 9.13
N ILE A 117 8.12 -6.88 10.36
CA ILE A 117 6.82 -7.44 10.75
C ILE A 117 6.01 -6.33 11.38
N TYR A 118 4.71 -6.32 11.13
CA TYR A 118 3.78 -5.42 11.78
C TYR A 118 2.61 -6.19 12.37
N PHE A 119 2.11 -5.67 13.49
CA PHE A 119 0.92 -6.15 14.16
C PHE A 119 -0.09 -5.02 14.19
N TYR A 120 -1.28 -5.25 13.65
CA TYR A 120 -2.37 -4.29 13.76
C TYR A 120 -3.69 -4.97 14.09
N TYR A 121 -4.62 -4.19 14.60
CA TYR A 121 -6.01 -4.60 14.78
C TYR A 121 -6.96 -3.45 14.47
N LEU A 122 -8.25 -3.78 14.33
CA LEU A 122 -9.30 -2.79 14.23
C LEU A 122 -9.85 -2.46 15.63
N PRO A 123 -9.98 -1.17 16.01
CA PRO A 123 -10.41 -0.76 17.35
C PRO A 123 -11.67 -1.47 17.85
N SER A 124 -12.68 -1.60 16.99
CA SER A 124 -13.97 -2.21 17.37
C SER A 124 -13.82 -3.67 17.83
N TYR A 125 -12.85 -4.42 17.29
CA TYR A 125 -12.61 -5.80 17.70
C TYR A 125 -12.05 -5.91 19.11
N LYS A 126 -11.14 -5.01 19.49
CA LYS A 126 -10.58 -4.94 20.86
C LYS A 126 -11.65 -4.52 21.86
N THR A 127 -12.42 -3.48 21.54
CA THR A 127 -13.53 -3.01 22.39
C THR A 127 -14.56 -4.11 22.62
N LEU A 128 -14.97 -4.83 21.57
CA LEU A 128 -15.92 -5.94 21.70
C LEU A 128 -15.36 -7.07 22.58
N ALA A 129 -14.10 -7.44 22.39
CA ALA A 129 -13.45 -8.47 23.22
C ALA A 129 -13.43 -8.06 24.69
N GLN A 130 -13.06 -6.82 25.00
CA GLN A 130 -13.04 -6.28 26.36
C GLN A 130 -14.42 -6.32 27.02
N VAL A 131 -15.46 -5.89 26.30
CA VAL A 131 -16.87 -5.97 26.77
C VAL A 131 -17.30 -7.42 27.04
N GLN A 132 -16.78 -8.37 26.25
CA GLN A 132 -17.02 -9.81 26.43
C GLN A 132 -16.12 -10.48 27.48
N GLY A 133 -15.27 -9.73 28.18
CA GLY A 133 -14.32 -10.29 29.16
C GLY A 133 -13.21 -11.14 28.53
N LYS A 134 -12.93 -10.96 27.24
CA LYS A 134 -11.85 -11.65 26.50
C LYS A 134 -10.60 -10.79 26.47
N ASN A 135 -9.44 -11.46 26.50
CA ASN A 135 -8.11 -10.85 26.41
C ASN A 135 -7.47 -11.00 25.01
N THR A 136 -8.21 -11.52 24.03
CA THR A 136 -7.76 -11.76 22.66
C THR A 136 -8.82 -11.23 21.68
N TRP A 137 -8.37 -10.80 20.51
CA TRP A 137 -9.22 -10.28 19.45
C TRP A 137 -8.58 -10.54 18.09
N ARG A 138 -9.33 -10.24 17.02
CA ARG A 138 -8.85 -10.42 15.65
C ARG A 138 -7.74 -9.42 15.36
N CYS A 139 -6.54 -9.93 15.15
CA CYS A 139 -5.35 -9.16 14.84
C CYS A 139 -4.78 -9.65 13.52
N LYS A 140 -4.21 -8.72 12.74
CA LYS A 140 -3.44 -9.06 11.55
C LYS A 140 -1.95 -8.98 11.85
N ILE A 141 -1.22 -10.00 11.44
CA ILE A 141 0.23 -10.07 11.51
C ILE A 141 0.72 -10.19 10.08
N GLY A 142 1.34 -9.14 9.57
CA GLY A 142 1.88 -9.12 8.21
C GLY A 142 3.33 -8.70 8.18
N ARG A 143 3.93 -8.84 7.02
CA ARG A 143 5.30 -8.37 6.77
C ARG A 143 5.39 -7.40 5.61
N THR A 144 6.56 -6.78 5.56
CA THR A 144 6.98 -5.92 4.46
C THR A 144 8.47 -6.08 4.25
N ASP A 145 8.87 -5.98 2.99
CA ASP A 145 10.29 -5.98 2.60
C ASP A 145 10.80 -4.54 2.37
N ARG A 146 10.03 -3.54 2.87
CA ARG A 146 10.19 -2.07 2.74
C ARG A 146 9.48 -1.36 3.90
N ASP A 147 9.33 -0.03 3.86
CA ASP A 147 8.66 0.74 4.92
C ASP A 147 7.26 0.19 5.32
N PRO A 148 7.12 -0.39 6.53
CA PRO A 148 5.90 -1.06 7.03
C PRO A 148 4.66 -0.18 7.10
N LEU A 149 4.83 1.09 7.44
CA LEU A 149 3.71 2.00 7.61
C LEU A 149 3.02 2.28 6.27
N SER A 150 3.82 2.50 5.22
CA SER A 150 3.32 2.70 3.86
C SER A 150 2.51 1.51 3.33
N ARG A 151 2.90 0.28 3.68
CA ARG A 151 2.20 -0.95 3.26
C ARG A 151 0.86 -1.11 3.97
N ILE A 152 0.82 -0.94 5.30
CA ILE A 152 -0.41 -1.01 6.09
C ILE A 152 -1.38 0.07 5.59
N LEU A 153 -0.91 1.30 5.40
CA LEU A 153 -1.70 2.41 4.87
C LEU A 153 -2.26 2.14 3.48
N SER A 154 -1.47 1.56 2.57
CA SER A 154 -1.90 1.27 1.19
C SER A 154 -3.01 0.21 1.08
N GLN A 155 -3.17 -0.63 2.12
CA GLN A 155 -4.25 -1.63 2.22
C GLN A 155 -5.48 -1.09 2.97
N SER A 156 -5.32 -0.06 3.80
CA SER A 156 -6.30 0.34 4.81
C SER A 156 -7.25 1.45 4.38
N SER A 157 -6.79 2.39 3.55
CA SER A 157 -7.51 3.66 3.33
C SER A 157 -8.82 3.56 2.51
N THR A 158 -9.06 2.46 1.79
CA THR A 158 -10.31 2.28 1.01
C THR A 158 -10.96 0.91 1.16
N ALA A 159 -10.36 -0.03 1.89
CA ALA A 159 -10.82 -1.42 1.97
C ALA A 159 -11.18 -1.89 3.39
N LEU A 160 -10.85 -1.10 4.42
CA LEU A 160 -11.17 -1.42 5.81
C LEU A 160 -12.31 -0.53 6.33
N PRO A 161 -13.20 -1.06 7.19
CA PRO A 161 -14.35 -0.31 7.70
C PRO A 161 -13.98 0.75 8.75
N GLU A 162 -12.76 0.73 9.28
CA GLU A 162 -12.24 1.69 10.26
C GLU A 162 -10.71 1.80 10.15
N ILE A 163 -10.13 2.85 10.73
CA ILE A 163 -8.68 3.07 10.75
C ILE A 163 -8.04 2.04 11.69
N PRO A 164 -7.10 1.21 11.21
CA PRO A 164 -6.42 0.23 12.07
C PRO A 164 -5.46 0.91 13.05
N ILE A 165 -5.29 0.28 14.22
CA ILE A 165 -4.23 0.61 15.18
C ILE A 165 -3.05 -0.32 14.95
N VAL A 166 -1.87 0.24 14.71
CA VAL A 166 -0.61 -0.52 14.64
C VAL A 166 -0.03 -0.59 16.03
N GLU A 167 -0.11 -1.75 16.67
CA GLU A 167 0.40 -1.90 18.03
C GLU A 167 1.93 -1.87 18.03
N PHE A 168 2.55 -2.62 17.12
CA PHE A 168 3.99 -2.62 17.01
C PHE A 168 4.50 -2.98 15.62
N ILE A 169 5.76 -2.58 15.41
CA ILE A 169 6.58 -2.93 14.25
C ILE A 169 7.86 -3.56 14.76
N VAL A 170 8.28 -4.67 14.15
CA VAL A 170 9.53 -5.35 14.44
C VAL A 170 10.41 -5.35 13.19
N LYS A 171 11.47 -4.53 13.19
CA LYS A 171 12.46 -4.47 12.12
C LYS A 171 13.42 -5.65 12.19
N THR A 172 13.69 -6.28 11.05
CA THR A 172 14.53 -7.47 10.93
C THR A 172 15.01 -7.64 9.49
N GLU A 173 16.17 -8.25 9.27
CA GLU A 173 16.60 -8.65 7.92
C GLU A 173 15.74 -9.79 7.35
N ASN A 174 15.19 -10.65 8.21
CA ASN A 174 14.53 -11.90 7.82
C ASN A 174 13.04 -11.91 8.13
N ALA A 175 12.30 -10.89 7.68
CA ALA A 175 10.86 -10.75 7.98
C ALA A 175 10.05 -11.96 7.51
N SER A 176 10.32 -12.52 6.32
CA SER A 176 9.60 -13.68 5.81
C SER A 176 9.69 -14.91 6.72
N ILE A 177 10.86 -15.18 7.30
CA ILE A 177 11.06 -16.33 8.19
C ILE A 177 10.33 -16.09 9.51
N LEU A 178 10.45 -14.87 10.05
CA LEU A 178 9.82 -14.50 11.32
C LEU A 178 8.28 -14.54 11.22
N GLU A 179 7.70 -14.01 10.14
CA GLU A 179 6.26 -14.09 9.85
C GLU A 179 5.79 -15.54 9.80
N THR A 180 6.44 -16.35 8.97
CA THR A 180 6.08 -17.76 8.75
C THR A 180 6.09 -18.53 10.07
N MET A 181 7.09 -18.27 10.91
CA MET A 181 7.21 -18.88 12.24
C MET A 181 6.06 -18.46 13.16
N ILE A 182 5.76 -17.16 13.25
CA ILE A 182 4.66 -16.64 14.08
C ILE A 182 3.32 -17.25 13.63
N HIS A 183 3.04 -17.20 12.32
CA HIS A 183 1.81 -17.77 11.75
C HIS A 183 1.70 -19.27 12.03
N SER A 184 2.79 -20.02 11.88
CA SER A 184 2.81 -21.47 12.13
C SER A 184 2.50 -21.78 13.59
N ILE A 185 3.12 -21.07 14.53
CA ILE A 185 2.89 -21.26 15.97
C ILE A 185 1.44 -20.96 16.33
N LEU A 186 0.90 -19.82 15.87
CA LEU A 186 -0.48 -19.44 16.14
C LEU A 186 -1.49 -20.40 15.48
N THR A 187 -1.17 -20.93 14.31
CA THR A 187 -1.99 -21.95 13.63
C THR A 187 -2.04 -23.24 14.43
N ILE A 188 -0.89 -23.73 14.92
CA ILE A 188 -0.81 -24.92 15.79
C ILE A 188 -1.60 -24.71 17.09
N ARG A 189 -1.60 -23.47 17.62
CA ARG A 189 -2.40 -23.07 18.79
C ARG A 189 -3.89 -22.87 18.49
N ASN A 190 -4.37 -23.20 17.29
CA ASN A 190 -5.75 -23.00 16.84
C ASN A 190 -6.23 -21.55 16.91
N LYS A 191 -5.32 -20.57 16.73
CA LYS A 191 -5.65 -19.14 16.74
C LYS A 191 -5.99 -18.56 15.37
N HIS A 192 -5.70 -19.29 14.28
CA HIS A 192 -5.96 -18.81 12.92
C HIS A 192 -7.47 -18.65 12.64
N ILE A 193 -7.86 -17.52 12.06
CA ILE A 193 -9.26 -17.21 11.74
C ILE A 193 -9.56 -17.74 10.33
N LYS A 194 -10.20 -18.91 10.26
CA LYS A 194 -10.47 -19.64 9.00
C LYS A 194 -11.32 -18.86 7.99
N ASP A 195 -12.24 -18.03 8.47
CA ASP A 195 -13.17 -17.27 7.62
C ASP A 195 -12.67 -15.85 7.29
N SER A 196 -11.37 -15.60 7.48
CA SER A 196 -10.77 -14.29 7.22
C SER A 196 -10.26 -14.16 5.78
N PRO A 197 -10.19 -12.91 5.23
CA PRO A 197 -9.52 -12.67 3.97
C PRO A 197 -7.99 -12.79 4.15
N GLY A 198 -7.43 -13.88 3.63
CA GLY A 198 -6.00 -14.21 3.70
C GLY A 198 -5.66 -15.15 4.85
N ILE A 199 -4.36 -15.39 5.06
CA ILE A 199 -3.83 -16.30 6.11
C ILE A 199 -3.23 -15.56 7.31
N GLU A 200 -3.36 -14.23 7.32
CA GLU A 200 -2.60 -13.32 8.18
C GLU A 200 -3.39 -12.91 9.43
N TRP A 201 -4.59 -13.45 9.65
CA TRP A 201 -5.49 -13.05 10.73
C TRP A 201 -5.61 -14.12 11.83
N PHE A 202 -5.46 -13.68 13.07
CA PHE A 202 -5.41 -14.54 14.24
C PHE A 202 -6.24 -13.96 15.40
N ASP A 203 -6.85 -14.82 16.20
CA ASP A 203 -7.49 -14.48 17.48
C ASP A 203 -6.44 -14.51 18.59
N THR A 204 -5.77 -13.38 18.79
CA THR A 204 -4.57 -13.25 19.64
C THR A 204 -4.51 -11.86 20.28
N ASN A 205 -3.39 -11.52 20.91
CA ASN A 205 -3.11 -10.20 21.46
C ASN A 205 -1.63 -9.84 21.30
N PRO A 206 -1.23 -8.58 21.53
CA PRO A 206 0.15 -8.14 21.35
C PRO A 206 1.16 -8.90 22.20
N GLU A 207 0.81 -9.20 23.46
CA GLU A 207 1.69 -9.87 24.42
C GLU A 207 2.05 -11.28 23.93
N GLU A 208 1.07 -12.07 23.47
CA GLU A 208 1.29 -13.43 22.96
C GLU A 208 2.26 -13.42 21.76
N VAL A 209 2.13 -12.45 20.85
CA VAL A 209 2.99 -12.36 19.67
C VAL A 209 4.40 -11.89 20.04
N LEU A 210 4.53 -10.91 20.93
CA LEU A 210 5.83 -10.47 21.42
C LEU A 210 6.56 -11.59 22.17
N ASP A 211 5.86 -12.41 22.94
CA ASP A 211 6.45 -13.57 23.61
C ASP A 211 6.97 -14.62 22.62
N ILE A 212 6.24 -14.89 21.53
CA ILE A 212 6.69 -15.77 20.45
C ILE A 212 7.99 -15.23 19.83
N ILE A 213 8.03 -13.93 19.53
CA ILE A 213 9.20 -13.28 18.92
C ILE A 213 10.38 -13.34 19.89
N LYS A 214 10.18 -13.02 21.17
CA LYS A 214 11.20 -13.04 22.21
C LYS A 214 11.79 -14.43 22.42
N TYR A 215 10.95 -15.47 22.35
CA TYR A 215 11.40 -16.86 22.44
C TYR A 215 12.35 -17.22 21.29
N ALA A 216 12.03 -16.79 20.06
CA ALA A 216 12.83 -17.08 18.88
C ALA A 216 14.07 -16.18 18.73
N ARG A 217 13.97 -14.91 19.15
CA ARG A 217 14.96 -13.86 18.93
C ARG A 217 15.01 -12.90 20.12
N LYS A 218 15.80 -13.28 21.14
CA LYS A 218 16.01 -12.47 22.34
C LYS A 218 16.74 -11.14 22.08
N ASP A 219 17.37 -10.99 20.92
CA ASP A 219 18.14 -9.82 20.52
C ASP A 219 17.29 -8.69 19.89
N ILE A 220 16.02 -8.97 19.61
CA ILE A 220 15.12 -8.05 18.88
C ILE A 220 14.20 -7.24 19.82
N ILE A 221 13.80 -7.82 20.95
CA ILE A 221 12.86 -7.25 21.94
C ILE A 221 13.58 -6.93 23.23
#